data_AF-A0A537D948-F1
#
_entry.id   AF-A0A537D948-F1
#
_cell.length_a   1.000
_cell.length_b   1.000
_cell.length_c   1.000
_cell.angle_alpha   90.00
_cell.angle_beta   90.00
_cell.angle_gamma   90.00
#
_symmetry.space_group_name_H-M   'P 1'
#
loop_
_entity.id
_entity.type
_entity.pdbx_description
1 polymer ?
#
loop_
_entity_poly.entity_id
_entity_poly.type
_entity_poly.pdbx_seq_one_letter_code
_entity_poly.pdbx_strand_id
1 'polypeptide(L)'
;AVPGLQIQQQPGAGIANVRGVDEGKAQIGFANSATTVDGVEGRAPYPKKTTKVCQVANLYPQYFQVVALADAKVNSFADLKGKTLVTQPKGNTSEILTGEVLKINGMIYPSLAKVNFQASYTDAVDMMKDGHVQVFTLGTTAPASAIMDLASARDIQMVPVDDKTMSDLKKMNPGYNKLVIKAGTYPKQDKDVPAIGYTTHIVAACDLPEDVVYKMTKTMATHVSDMAAVVKPITGLTPKDMAVDIGVPFHKGAEKYYKEVGAM
;
A
#
# COMPACT_ATOMS: atom_id res chain seq x y z
N ALA A 1 17.05 -11.42 16.20
CA ALA A 1 16.79 -12.49 15.21
C ALA A 1 16.26 -13.73 15.92
N VAL A 2 15.33 -14.48 15.32
CA VAL A 2 14.81 -15.74 15.90
C VAL A 2 15.84 -16.86 15.63
N PRO A 3 16.43 -17.48 16.66
CA PRO A 3 17.48 -18.50 16.46
C PRO A 3 16.98 -19.70 15.66
N GLY A 4 17.83 -20.23 14.77
CA GLY A 4 17.56 -21.46 14.01
C GLY A 4 16.71 -21.29 12.76
N LEU A 5 16.25 -20.07 12.44
CA LEU A 5 15.55 -19.81 11.17
C LEU A 5 16.54 -19.54 10.03
N GLN A 6 16.26 -20.14 8.87
CA GLN A 6 16.86 -19.75 7.59
C GLN A 6 15.83 -18.92 6.82
N ILE A 7 16.21 -17.70 6.43
CA ILE A 7 15.32 -16.78 5.71
C ILE A 7 15.92 -16.52 4.33
N GLN A 8 15.13 -16.83 3.30
CA GLN A 8 15.40 -16.39 1.93
C GLN A 8 14.37 -15.33 1.56
N GLN A 9 14.82 -14.20 1.04
CA GLN A 9 13.93 -13.15 0.55
C GLN A 9 13.85 -13.20 -0.97
N GLN A 10 12.64 -12.96 -1.49
CA GLN A 10 12.36 -12.89 -2.93
C GLN A 10 11.59 -11.60 -3.24
N PRO A 11 11.85 -10.94 -4.38
CA PRO A 11 11.04 -9.82 -4.83
C PRO A 11 9.57 -10.24 -5.01
N GLY A 12 8.65 -9.35 -4.66
CA GLY A 12 7.23 -9.62 -4.76
C GLY A 12 6.38 -8.35 -4.65
N ALA A 13 5.07 -8.51 -4.63
CA ALA A 13 4.08 -7.44 -4.53
C ALA A 13 2.96 -7.88 -3.58
N GLY A 14 2.25 -6.95 -2.94
CA GLY A 14 1.29 -7.27 -1.86
C GLY A 14 0.34 -8.42 -2.20
N ILE A 15 -0.39 -8.32 -3.32
CA ILE A 15 -1.32 -9.38 -3.78
C ILE A 15 -0.58 -10.68 -4.10
N ALA A 16 0.55 -10.61 -4.80
CA ALA A 16 1.35 -11.78 -5.16
C ALA A 16 1.90 -12.50 -3.92
N ASN A 17 2.29 -11.75 -2.89
CA ASN A 17 2.79 -12.27 -1.63
C ASN A 17 1.68 -12.97 -0.84
N VAL A 18 0.50 -12.35 -0.73
CA VAL A 18 -0.68 -12.98 -0.11
C VAL A 18 -1.03 -14.29 -0.81
N ARG A 19 -1.05 -14.29 -2.15
CA ARG A 19 -1.27 -15.52 -2.94
C ARG A 19 -0.16 -16.55 -2.76
N GLY A 20 1.10 -16.12 -2.71
CA GLY A 20 2.24 -16.98 -2.48
C GLY A 20 2.15 -17.70 -1.13
N VAL A 21 1.70 -17.00 -0.09
CA VAL A 21 1.42 -17.58 1.23
C VAL A 21 0.23 -18.54 1.17
N ASP A 22 -0.89 -18.12 0.57
CA ASP A 22 -2.09 -18.97 0.45
C ASP A 22 -1.85 -20.27 -0.33
N GLU A 23 -1.03 -20.19 -1.39
CA GLU A 23 -0.65 -21.31 -2.25
C GLU A 23 0.51 -22.15 -1.68
N GLY A 24 1.08 -21.78 -0.52
CA GLY A 24 2.18 -22.52 0.14
C GLY A 24 3.55 -22.36 -0.54
N LYS A 25 3.72 -21.35 -1.39
CA LYS A 25 4.97 -21.00 -2.07
C LYS A 25 5.89 -20.13 -1.20
N ALA A 26 5.33 -19.47 -0.19
CA ALA A 26 6.05 -18.70 0.81
C ALA A 26 5.41 -18.90 2.19
N GLN A 27 6.19 -18.75 3.26
CA GLN A 27 5.69 -18.87 4.63
C GLN A 27 5.23 -17.53 5.20
N ILE A 28 5.87 -16.43 4.79
CA ILE A 28 5.61 -15.07 5.26
C ILE A 28 5.69 -14.09 4.08
N GLY A 29 5.03 -12.93 4.20
CA GLY A 29 5.12 -11.90 3.18
C GLY A 29 4.72 -10.52 3.69
N PHE A 30 5.28 -9.48 3.07
CA PHE A 30 4.74 -8.13 3.15
C PHE A 30 3.50 -8.01 2.28
N ALA A 31 2.46 -7.38 2.79
CA ALA A 31 1.22 -7.16 2.06
C ALA A 31 0.58 -5.81 2.40
N ASN A 32 -0.53 -5.51 1.73
CA ASN A 32 -1.29 -4.27 1.94
C ASN A 32 -2.67 -4.64 2.47
N SER A 33 -3.05 -4.08 3.61
CA SER A 33 -4.24 -4.45 4.38
C SER A 33 -5.49 -4.54 3.51
N ALA A 34 -5.78 -3.51 2.73
CA ALA A 34 -6.96 -3.47 1.87
C ALA A 34 -7.02 -4.65 0.90
N THR A 35 -5.95 -4.94 0.16
CA THR A 35 -5.94 -6.06 -0.78
C THR A 35 -5.91 -7.42 -0.08
N THR A 36 -5.36 -7.52 1.13
CA THR A 36 -5.43 -8.77 1.90
C THR A 36 -6.86 -9.05 2.35
N VAL A 37 -7.62 -8.02 2.74
CA VAL A 37 -9.06 -8.12 3.05
C VAL A 37 -9.85 -8.54 1.81
N ASP A 38 -9.50 -8.05 0.62
CA ASP A 38 -10.11 -8.55 -0.62
C ASP A 38 -9.82 -10.04 -0.84
N GLY A 39 -8.61 -10.51 -0.51
CA GLY A 39 -8.26 -11.92 -0.53
C GLY A 39 -9.11 -12.77 0.41
N VAL A 40 -9.25 -12.36 1.68
CA VAL A 40 -10.06 -13.06 2.68
C VAL A 40 -11.53 -13.14 2.25
N GLU A 41 -12.05 -12.06 1.66
CA GLU A 41 -13.42 -11.98 1.19
C GLU A 41 -13.65 -12.58 -0.20
N GLY A 42 -12.57 -12.97 -0.90
CA GLY A 42 -12.63 -13.55 -2.24
C GLY A 42 -13.07 -12.56 -3.31
N ARG A 43 -12.81 -11.27 -3.08
CA ARG A 43 -13.04 -10.20 -4.06
C ARG A 43 -11.88 -10.14 -5.06
N ALA A 44 -12.15 -9.54 -6.21
CA ALA A 44 -11.12 -9.27 -7.20
C ALA A 44 -9.94 -8.50 -6.56
N PRO A 45 -8.69 -8.75 -6.97
CA PRO A 45 -8.28 -9.61 -8.09
C PRO A 45 -8.05 -11.09 -7.69
N TYR A 46 -8.50 -11.53 -6.52
CA TYR A 46 -8.34 -12.92 -6.10
C TYR A 46 -9.38 -13.81 -6.80
N PRO A 47 -8.98 -14.96 -7.36
CA PRO A 47 -9.90 -15.87 -8.04
C PRO A 47 -10.80 -16.65 -7.06
N LYS A 48 -10.43 -16.68 -5.78
CA LYS A 48 -11.14 -17.35 -4.68
C LYS A 48 -10.73 -16.72 -3.35
N LYS A 49 -11.50 -17.00 -2.28
CA LYS A 49 -11.13 -16.66 -0.91
C LYS A 49 -9.78 -17.28 -0.55
N THR A 50 -8.89 -16.48 0.04
CA THR A 50 -7.70 -16.98 0.72
C THR A 50 -8.10 -17.62 2.04
N THR A 51 -7.56 -18.78 2.35
CA THR A 51 -7.93 -19.55 3.55
C THR A 51 -6.74 -19.90 4.42
N LYS A 52 -5.51 -19.64 3.96
CA LYS A 52 -4.27 -19.98 4.70
C LYS A 52 -3.44 -18.76 5.08
N VAL A 53 -3.97 -17.55 4.96
CA VAL A 53 -3.25 -16.30 5.22
C VAL A 53 -3.72 -15.68 6.54
N CYS A 54 -2.78 -15.45 7.44
CA CYS A 54 -3.03 -14.89 8.76
C CYS A 54 -2.20 -13.63 9.01
N GLN A 55 -2.79 -12.64 9.66
CA GLN A 55 -2.17 -11.39 10.12
C GLN A 55 -1.11 -11.68 11.19
N VAL A 56 0.05 -11.02 11.08
CA VAL A 56 1.09 -11.03 12.12
C VAL A 56 1.24 -9.65 12.74
N ALA A 57 1.42 -8.60 11.92
CA ALA A 57 1.67 -7.26 12.43
C ALA A 57 1.35 -6.18 11.39
N ASN A 58 0.62 -5.15 11.78
CA ASN A 58 0.61 -3.87 11.06
C ASN A 58 1.95 -3.16 11.27
N LEU A 59 2.44 -2.47 10.23
CA LEU A 59 3.74 -1.80 10.27
C LEU A 59 3.65 -0.28 10.11
N TYR A 60 3.09 0.20 8.99
CA TYR A 60 3.03 1.63 8.70
C TYR A 60 1.98 1.93 7.63
N PRO A 61 1.42 3.16 7.60
CA PRO A 61 0.48 3.56 6.57
C PRO A 61 1.18 3.77 5.23
N GLN A 62 0.47 3.42 4.16
CA GLN A 62 0.76 3.81 2.79
C GLN A 62 -0.32 4.74 2.26
N TYR A 63 0.10 5.63 1.37
CA TYR A 63 -0.74 6.62 0.72
C TYR A 63 -0.80 6.24 -0.75
N PHE A 64 -2.00 6.10 -1.29
CA PHE A 64 -2.22 6.15 -2.73
C PHE A 64 -2.17 7.62 -3.15
N GLN A 65 -1.06 7.96 -3.81
CA GLN A 65 -0.72 9.30 -4.23
C GLN A 65 -0.96 9.41 -5.72
N VAL A 66 -1.63 10.48 -6.13
CA VAL A 66 -1.83 10.84 -7.53
C VAL A 66 -1.15 12.17 -7.76
N VAL A 67 -0.07 12.16 -8.51
CA VAL A 67 0.72 13.34 -8.85
C VAL A 67 0.57 13.62 -10.34
N ALA A 68 0.34 14.88 -10.68
CA ALA A 68 0.26 15.33 -12.06
C ALA A 68 1.26 16.45 -12.30
N LEU A 69 1.74 16.57 -13.54
CA LEU A 69 2.45 17.77 -13.98
C LEU A 69 1.50 18.98 -13.87
N ALA A 70 2.00 20.12 -13.41
CA ALA A 70 1.19 21.31 -13.20
C ALA A 70 0.56 21.82 -14.52
N ASP A 71 1.32 21.75 -15.62
CA ASP A 71 0.90 22.12 -16.97
C ASP A 71 -0.20 21.20 -17.56
N ALA A 72 -0.38 20.00 -17.01
CA ALA A 72 -1.41 19.05 -17.43
C ALA A 72 -2.82 19.42 -16.95
N LYS A 73 -2.93 20.36 -15.99
CA LYS A 73 -4.20 20.89 -15.44
C LYS A 73 -5.14 19.79 -14.90
N VAL A 74 -4.59 18.83 -14.15
CA VAL A 74 -5.36 17.76 -13.50
C VAL A 74 -5.58 18.13 -12.04
N ASN A 75 -6.80 18.54 -11.69
CA ASN A 75 -7.17 18.98 -10.33
C ASN A 75 -8.07 17.97 -9.61
N SER A 76 -8.67 17.05 -10.36
CA SER A 76 -9.58 16.03 -9.88
C SER A 76 -9.40 14.73 -10.66
N PHE A 77 -10.00 13.63 -10.18
CA PHE A 77 -9.99 12.38 -10.93
C PHE A 77 -10.69 12.50 -12.28
N ALA A 78 -11.73 13.34 -12.42
CA ALA A 78 -12.41 13.55 -13.70
C ALA A 78 -11.47 14.12 -14.79
N ASP A 79 -10.47 14.90 -14.39
CA ASP A 79 -9.49 15.51 -15.30
C ASP A 79 -8.47 14.52 -15.86
N LEU A 80 -8.47 13.26 -15.38
CA LEU A 80 -7.63 12.20 -15.92
C LEU A 80 -8.05 11.80 -17.33
N LYS A 81 -9.30 12.05 -17.73
CA LYS A 81 -9.81 11.70 -19.06
C LYS A 81 -8.92 12.27 -20.16
N GLY A 82 -8.49 11.40 -21.08
CA GLY A 82 -7.60 11.76 -22.19
C GLY A 82 -6.16 12.11 -21.77
N LYS A 83 -5.76 11.91 -20.52
CA LYS A 83 -4.36 12.06 -20.08
C LYS A 83 -3.57 10.78 -20.32
N THR A 84 -2.26 10.92 -20.46
CA THR A 84 -1.33 9.79 -20.39
C THR A 84 -0.92 9.59 -18.94
N LEU A 85 -1.12 8.37 -18.45
CA LEU A 85 -0.88 7.98 -17.06
C LEU A 85 0.20 6.89 -16.98
N VAL A 86 0.98 6.89 -15.90
CA VAL A 86 1.85 5.78 -15.50
C VAL A 86 1.44 5.28 -14.12
N THR A 87 1.39 3.97 -13.94
CA THR A 87 1.07 3.30 -12.68
C THR A 87 1.95 2.05 -12.51
N GLN A 88 1.83 1.38 -11.37
CA GLN A 88 2.55 0.14 -11.08
C GLN A 88 2.12 -1.03 -11.97
N PRO A 89 2.87 -2.15 -12.02
CA PRO A 89 2.51 -3.29 -12.84
C PRO A 89 1.14 -3.88 -12.45
N LYS A 90 0.46 -4.47 -13.44
CA LYS A 90 -0.86 -5.11 -13.22
C LYS A 90 -0.82 -6.09 -12.05
N GLY A 91 -1.85 -6.03 -11.20
CA GLY A 91 -1.94 -6.84 -9.99
C GLY A 91 -1.15 -6.30 -8.79
N ASN A 92 -0.60 -5.09 -8.88
CA ASN A 92 -0.13 -4.34 -7.71
C ASN A 92 -1.28 -3.52 -7.12
N THR A 93 -1.26 -3.30 -5.81
CA THR A 93 -2.33 -2.57 -5.10
C THR A 93 -2.60 -1.19 -5.69
N SER A 94 -1.58 -0.41 -6.04
CA SER A 94 -1.79 0.92 -6.62
C SER A 94 -2.39 0.88 -8.02
N GLU A 95 -2.08 -0.15 -8.81
CA GLU A 95 -2.70 -0.35 -10.12
C GLU A 95 -4.18 -0.68 -9.97
N ILE A 96 -4.53 -1.58 -9.04
CA ILE A 96 -5.93 -1.89 -8.71
C ILE A 96 -6.68 -0.63 -8.26
N LEU A 97 -6.10 0.13 -7.33
CA LEU A 97 -6.68 1.40 -6.86
C LEU A 97 -6.85 2.42 -8.00
N THR A 98 -5.90 2.49 -8.94
CA THR A 98 -6.03 3.34 -10.13
C THR A 98 -7.28 2.95 -10.92
N GLY A 99 -7.47 1.66 -11.19
CA GLY A 99 -8.66 1.15 -11.87
C GLY A 99 -9.96 1.40 -11.10
N GLU A 100 -9.98 1.19 -9.78
CA GLU A 100 -11.15 1.42 -8.92
C GLU A 100 -11.55 2.90 -8.90
N VAL A 101 -10.59 3.80 -8.73
CA VAL A 101 -10.83 5.24 -8.71
C VAL A 101 -11.32 5.74 -10.07
N LEU A 102 -10.75 5.25 -11.18
CA LEU A 102 -11.28 5.55 -12.52
C LEU A 102 -12.74 5.11 -12.63
N LYS A 103 -13.05 3.87 -12.23
CA LYS A 103 -14.41 3.31 -12.30
C LYS A 103 -15.42 4.11 -11.46
N ILE A 104 -15.08 4.45 -10.22
CA ILE A 104 -15.92 5.26 -9.32
C ILE A 104 -16.22 6.64 -9.94
N ASN A 105 -15.27 7.16 -10.73
CA ASN A 105 -15.38 8.43 -11.44
C ASN A 105 -15.92 8.28 -12.88
N GLY A 106 -16.57 7.15 -13.20
CA GLY A 106 -17.24 6.94 -14.49
C GLY A 106 -16.29 6.74 -15.67
N MET A 107 -15.03 6.37 -15.40
CA MET A 107 -14.00 6.12 -16.40
C MET A 107 -13.49 4.68 -16.34
N ILE A 108 -12.75 4.32 -17.38
CA ILE A 108 -11.98 3.08 -17.47
C ILE A 108 -10.61 3.41 -18.08
N TYR A 109 -9.67 2.47 -18.11
CA TYR A 109 -8.38 2.72 -18.76
C TYR A 109 -8.49 3.23 -20.21
N PRO A 110 -9.42 2.73 -21.06
CA PRO A 110 -9.69 3.31 -22.38
C PRO A 110 -10.19 4.77 -22.40
N SER A 111 -10.62 5.33 -21.26
CA SER A 111 -10.95 6.76 -21.17
C SER A 111 -9.70 7.65 -21.09
N LEU A 112 -8.52 7.07 -20.83
CA LEU A 112 -7.22 7.73 -20.83
C LEU A 112 -6.62 7.70 -22.24
N ALA A 113 -5.70 8.62 -22.56
CA ALA A 113 -5.01 8.59 -23.85
C ALA A 113 -4.07 7.38 -23.94
N LYS A 114 -3.36 7.09 -22.84
CA LYS A 114 -2.48 5.92 -22.71
C LYS A 114 -2.26 5.61 -21.24
N VAL A 115 -2.09 4.33 -20.92
CA VAL A 115 -1.67 3.84 -19.60
C VAL A 115 -0.37 3.08 -19.73
N ASN A 116 0.63 3.47 -18.97
CA ASN A 116 1.92 2.82 -18.88
C ASN A 116 2.00 2.09 -17.54
N PHE A 117 2.49 0.85 -17.55
CA PHE A 117 2.63 0.02 -16.35
C PHE A 117 4.12 -0.20 -16.09
N GLN A 118 4.66 0.45 -15.06
CA GLN A 118 6.10 0.50 -14.81
C GLN A 118 6.44 -0.05 -13.43
N ALA A 119 7.40 -0.98 -13.37
CA ALA A 119 7.86 -1.55 -12.11
C ALA A 119 8.75 -0.58 -11.30
N SER A 120 9.61 0.17 -12.01
CA SER A 120 10.52 1.15 -11.44
C SER A 120 9.82 2.50 -11.28
N TYR A 121 9.83 3.04 -10.05
CA TYR A 121 9.37 4.41 -9.81
C TYR A 121 10.28 5.44 -10.48
N THR A 122 11.58 5.16 -10.60
CA THR A 122 12.53 6.04 -11.30
C THR A 122 12.16 6.14 -12.78
N ASP A 123 11.90 5.02 -13.45
CA ASP A 123 11.54 5.03 -14.88
C ASP A 123 10.20 5.76 -15.09
N ALA A 124 9.24 5.59 -14.18
CA ALA A 124 7.96 6.32 -14.22
C ALA A 124 8.16 7.84 -14.06
N VAL A 125 9.09 8.25 -13.19
CA VAL A 125 9.47 9.65 -13.00
C VAL A 125 10.18 10.20 -14.23
N ASP A 126 11.08 9.43 -14.85
CA ASP A 126 11.78 9.85 -16.08
C ASP A 126 10.80 10.10 -17.22
N MET A 127 9.80 9.22 -17.41
CA MET A 127 8.73 9.43 -18.39
C MET A 127 7.92 10.72 -18.14
N MET A 128 7.75 11.12 -16.87
CA MET A 128 7.08 12.36 -16.49
C MET A 128 7.99 13.58 -16.76
N LYS A 129 9.27 13.48 -16.40
CA LYS A 129 10.28 14.52 -16.66
C LYS A 129 10.39 14.84 -18.14
N ASP A 130 10.37 13.81 -18.99
CA ASP A 130 10.40 13.92 -20.45
C ASP A 130 9.07 14.38 -21.08
N GLY A 131 7.99 14.46 -20.28
CA GLY A 131 6.67 14.86 -20.75
C GLY A 131 5.93 13.80 -21.57
N HIS A 132 6.42 12.56 -21.61
CA HIS A 132 5.72 11.43 -22.22
C HIS A 132 4.48 11.01 -21.41
N VAL A 133 4.47 11.29 -20.11
CA VAL A 133 3.38 11.00 -19.18
C VAL A 133 3.04 12.25 -18.39
N GLN A 134 1.76 12.44 -18.07
CA GLN A 134 1.26 13.61 -17.36
C GLN A 134 0.85 13.32 -15.92
N VAL A 135 0.51 12.06 -15.62
CA VAL A 135 0.01 11.63 -14.31
C VAL A 135 0.74 10.37 -13.87
N PHE A 136 1.18 10.35 -12.61
CA PHE A 136 1.75 9.18 -11.97
C PHE A 136 0.91 8.83 -10.73
N THR A 137 0.48 7.57 -10.67
CA THR A 137 -0.19 7.00 -9.50
C THR A 137 0.71 5.97 -8.84
N LEU A 138 0.87 6.07 -7.52
CA LEU A 138 1.70 5.16 -6.75
C LEU A 138 1.17 4.98 -5.32
N GLY A 139 1.55 3.86 -4.72
CA GLY A 139 1.26 3.50 -3.35
C GLY A 139 2.57 3.43 -2.60
N THR A 140 2.79 4.37 -1.68
CA THR A 140 4.00 4.42 -0.86
C THR A 140 3.83 5.39 0.31
N THR A 141 4.87 5.52 1.12
CA THR A 141 4.96 6.47 2.23
C THR A 141 5.01 7.91 1.72
N ALA A 142 4.58 8.87 2.53
CA ALA A 142 4.75 10.30 2.26
C ALA A 142 5.71 10.92 3.29
N PRO A 143 6.76 11.66 2.88
CA PRO A 143 7.14 11.96 1.49
C PRO A 143 7.72 10.74 0.76
N ALA A 144 7.52 10.69 -0.56
CA ALA A 144 8.08 9.69 -1.45
C ALA A 144 9.28 10.27 -2.21
N SER A 145 10.43 9.59 -2.18
CA SER A 145 11.64 10.04 -2.89
C SER A 145 11.41 10.21 -4.41
N ALA A 146 10.57 9.37 -5.02
CA ALA A 146 10.22 9.48 -6.44
C ALA A 146 9.45 10.77 -6.75
N ILE A 147 8.53 11.19 -5.87
CA ILE A 147 7.80 12.47 -6.06
C ILE A 147 8.74 13.64 -5.82
N MET A 148 9.64 13.56 -4.83
CA MET A 148 10.65 14.60 -4.58
C MET A 148 11.61 14.76 -5.77
N ASP A 149 12.05 13.65 -6.36
CA ASP A 149 12.90 13.65 -7.55
C ASP A 149 12.19 14.29 -8.75
N LEU A 150 10.93 13.92 -9.01
CA LEU A 150 10.11 14.57 -10.03
C LEU A 150 9.96 16.08 -9.77
N ALA A 151 9.64 16.47 -8.54
CA ALA A 151 9.41 17.87 -8.15
C ALA A 151 10.69 18.73 -8.25
N SER A 152 11.87 18.11 -8.26
CA SER A 152 13.14 18.82 -8.49
C SER A 152 13.33 19.25 -9.94
N ALA A 153 12.64 18.60 -10.88
CA ALA A 153 12.80 18.81 -12.32
C ALA A 153 11.56 19.45 -12.98
N ARG A 154 10.37 19.22 -12.44
CA ARG A 154 9.10 19.71 -13.01
C ARG A 154 8.18 20.23 -11.91
N ASP A 155 7.39 21.24 -12.24
CA ASP A 155 6.30 21.67 -11.40
C ASP A 155 5.21 20.60 -11.37
N ILE A 156 4.83 20.19 -10.15
CA ILE A 156 3.83 19.15 -9.90
C ILE A 156 2.67 19.69 -9.08
N GLN A 157 1.57 18.94 -9.13
CA GLN A 157 0.45 19.09 -8.22
C GLN A 157 -0.02 17.71 -7.77
N MET A 158 -0.47 17.63 -6.52
CA MET A 158 -1.12 16.44 -5.98
C MET A 158 -2.62 16.52 -6.25
N VAL A 159 -3.21 15.45 -6.76
CA VAL A 159 -4.65 15.35 -7.02
C VAL A 159 -5.33 14.79 -5.76
N PRO A 160 -6.18 15.58 -5.08
CA PRO A 160 -6.83 15.15 -3.85
C PRO A 160 -7.92 14.09 -4.12
N VAL A 161 -8.10 13.15 -3.19
CA VAL A 161 -9.31 12.31 -3.18
C VAL A 161 -10.48 13.08 -2.59
N ASP A 162 -11.57 13.17 -3.34
CA ASP A 162 -12.82 13.74 -2.84
C ASP A 162 -13.59 12.76 -1.94
N ASP A 163 -14.51 13.30 -1.11
CA ASP A 163 -15.26 12.52 -0.14
C ASP A 163 -16.19 11.49 -0.78
N LYS A 164 -16.70 11.76 -1.99
CA LYS A 164 -17.55 10.82 -2.73
C LYS A 164 -16.74 9.58 -3.11
N THR A 165 -15.58 9.79 -3.72
CA THR A 165 -14.66 8.73 -4.16
C THR A 165 -14.21 7.90 -2.94
N MET A 166 -13.81 8.55 -1.85
CA MET A 166 -13.43 7.86 -0.62
C MET A 166 -14.58 7.04 -0.03
N SER A 167 -15.80 7.59 0.00
CA SER A 167 -17.00 6.91 0.50
C SER A 167 -17.34 5.69 -0.35
N ASP A 168 -17.37 5.82 -1.67
CA ASP A 168 -17.70 4.71 -2.58
C ASP A 168 -16.62 3.61 -2.53
N LEU A 169 -15.34 3.99 -2.40
CA LEU A 169 -14.24 3.04 -2.20
C LEU A 169 -14.39 2.28 -0.88
N LYS A 170 -14.73 2.95 0.22
CA LYS A 170 -14.98 2.30 1.52
C LYS A 170 -16.15 1.32 1.49
N LYS A 171 -17.19 1.59 0.70
CA LYS A 171 -18.31 0.64 0.52
C LYS A 171 -17.87 -0.63 -0.21
N MET A 172 -16.92 -0.51 -1.14
CA MET A 172 -16.35 -1.66 -1.85
C MET A 172 -15.42 -2.47 -0.94
N ASN A 173 -14.56 -1.79 -0.20
CA ASN A 173 -13.62 -2.40 0.71
C ASN A 173 -13.41 -1.49 1.95
N PRO A 174 -13.89 -1.89 3.14
CA PRO A 174 -13.77 -1.09 4.36
C PRO A 174 -12.31 -0.98 4.87
N GLY A 175 -11.38 -1.75 4.30
CA GLY A 175 -9.96 -1.70 4.60
C GLY A 175 -9.25 -0.44 4.08
N TYR A 176 -9.94 0.41 3.30
CA TYR A 176 -9.43 1.72 2.90
C TYR A 176 -9.81 2.82 3.88
N ASN A 177 -8.87 3.70 4.20
CA ASN A 177 -9.08 4.83 5.09
C ASN A 177 -8.69 6.15 4.43
N LYS A 178 -9.23 7.27 4.93
CA LYS A 178 -8.83 8.60 4.47
C LYS A 178 -7.56 8.99 5.23
N LEU A 179 -6.49 9.27 4.51
CA LEU A 179 -5.28 9.87 5.06
C LEU A 179 -5.11 11.29 4.53
N VAL A 180 -4.18 12.02 5.11
CA VAL A 180 -3.86 13.39 4.71
C VAL A 180 -2.36 13.53 4.54
N ILE A 181 -1.94 13.92 3.34
CA ILE A 181 -0.58 14.37 3.06
C ILE A 181 -0.51 15.82 3.52
N LYS A 182 0.31 16.10 4.53
CA LYS A 182 0.35 17.41 5.18
C LYS A 182 0.94 18.49 4.27
N ALA A 183 0.46 19.73 4.41
CA ALA A 183 1.06 20.89 3.75
C ALA A 183 2.59 20.91 3.95
N GLY A 184 3.33 21.22 2.89
CA GLY A 184 4.79 21.25 2.88
C GLY A 184 5.47 19.87 2.78
N THR A 185 4.72 18.78 2.55
CA THR A 185 5.34 17.46 2.31
C THR A 185 6.12 17.45 0.99
N TYR A 186 5.59 18.12 -0.03
CA TYR A 186 6.24 18.28 -1.34
C TYR A 186 6.44 19.76 -1.69
N PRO A 187 7.40 20.09 -2.58
CA PRO A 187 7.58 21.47 -3.05
C PRO A 187 6.30 22.07 -3.61
N LYS A 188 6.02 23.34 -3.25
CA LYS A 188 4.83 24.11 -3.71
C LYS A 188 3.48 23.50 -3.32
N GLN A 189 3.44 22.52 -2.41
CA GLN A 189 2.21 21.94 -1.89
C GLN A 189 1.80 22.61 -0.58
N ASP A 190 1.17 23.78 -0.67
CA ASP A 190 0.88 24.65 0.49
C ASP A 190 -0.38 24.27 1.28
N LYS A 191 -1.10 23.23 0.86
CA LYS A 191 -2.36 22.78 1.48
C LYS A 191 -2.32 21.29 1.76
N ASP A 192 -2.98 20.87 2.83
CA ASP A 192 -3.25 19.45 3.11
C ASP A 192 -3.96 18.79 1.92
N VAL A 193 -3.49 17.60 1.52
CA VAL A 193 -4.06 16.83 0.41
C VAL A 193 -4.65 15.54 0.95
N PRO A 194 -5.99 15.38 0.92
CA PRO A 194 -6.62 14.10 1.20
C PRO A 194 -6.12 13.02 0.24
N ALA A 195 -5.81 11.84 0.78
CA ALA A 195 -5.38 10.68 0.02
C ALA A 195 -6.10 9.41 0.50
N ILE A 196 -6.16 8.41 -0.38
CA ILE A 196 -6.60 7.06 0.01
C ILE A 196 -5.44 6.39 0.75
N GLY A 197 -5.73 5.77 1.88
CA GLY A 197 -4.78 5.08 2.73
C GLY A 197 -5.13 3.62 2.96
N TYR A 198 -4.09 2.87 3.27
CA TYR A 198 -4.12 1.49 3.75
C TYR A 198 -2.81 1.24 4.51
N THR A 199 -2.65 0.06 5.10
CA THR A 199 -1.51 -0.25 5.97
C THR A 199 -0.64 -1.34 5.33
N THR A 200 0.67 -1.15 5.34
CA THR A 200 1.61 -2.26 5.13
C THR A 200 1.57 -3.15 6.35
N HIS A 201 1.43 -4.45 6.13
CA HIS A 201 1.45 -5.44 7.19
C HIS A 201 2.26 -6.69 6.82
N ILE A 202 2.54 -7.51 7.82
CA ILE A 202 3.10 -8.85 7.66
C ILE A 202 1.96 -9.87 7.73
N VAL A 203 1.94 -10.75 6.73
CA VAL A 203 1.13 -11.96 6.73
C VAL A 203 2.01 -13.20 6.84
N ALA A 204 1.45 -14.26 7.40
CA ALA A 204 2.06 -15.57 7.55
C ALA A 204 1.07 -16.67 7.15
N ALA A 205 1.59 -17.84 6.78
CA ALA A 205 0.74 -19.01 6.64
C ALA A 205 0.14 -19.36 8.00
N CYS A 206 -1.18 -19.57 8.05
CA CYS A 206 -1.91 -19.81 9.30
C CYS A 206 -1.48 -21.10 10.04
N ASP A 207 -0.85 -22.02 9.33
CA ASP A 207 -0.34 -23.30 9.85
C ASP A 207 1.15 -23.26 10.21
N LEU A 208 1.80 -22.09 10.15
CA LEU A 208 3.14 -21.96 10.71
C LEU A 208 3.13 -22.29 12.21
N PRO A 209 4.21 -22.91 12.74
CA PRO A 209 4.27 -23.22 14.16
C PRO A 209 4.04 -21.99 15.04
N GLU A 210 3.12 -22.10 16.00
CA GLU A 210 2.73 -21.02 16.90
C GLU A 210 3.95 -20.33 17.55
N ASP A 211 4.87 -21.13 18.07
CA ASP A 211 6.10 -20.66 18.74
C ASP A 211 7.00 -19.83 17.80
N VAL A 212 7.09 -20.21 16.52
CA VAL A 212 7.88 -19.46 15.53
C VAL A 212 7.28 -18.08 15.31
N VAL A 213 5.97 -17.99 15.09
CA VAL A 213 5.31 -16.71 14.85
C VAL A 213 5.22 -15.86 16.11
N TYR A 214 5.06 -16.47 17.30
CA TYR A 214 5.17 -15.76 18.58
C TYR A 214 6.54 -15.10 18.73
N LYS A 215 7.63 -15.86 18.53
CA LYS A 215 9.00 -15.34 18.61
C LYS A 215 9.26 -14.24 17.56
N MET A 216 8.77 -14.43 16.35
CA MET A 216 8.86 -13.42 15.28
C MET A 216 8.15 -12.12 15.69
N THR A 217 6.91 -12.22 16.16
CA THR A 217 6.10 -11.07 16.59
C THR A 217 6.75 -10.32 17.74
N LYS A 218 7.18 -11.04 18.77
CA LYS A 218 7.93 -10.49 19.92
C LYS A 218 9.22 -9.80 19.48
N THR A 219 9.96 -10.42 18.56
CA THR A 219 11.21 -9.84 18.04
C THR A 219 10.94 -8.52 17.32
N MET A 220 9.93 -8.48 16.43
CA MET A 220 9.56 -7.24 15.74
C MET A 220 9.17 -6.13 16.73
N ALA A 221 8.28 -6.44 17.67
CA ALA A 221 7.77 -5.47 18.64
C ALA A 221 8.84 -4.94 19.62
N THR A 222 9.91 -5.70 19.88
CA THR A 222 11.01 -5.29 20.76
C THR A 222 12.17 -4.63 20.03
N HIS A 223 12.20 -4.69 18.68
CA HIS A 223 13.27 -4.14 17.83
C HIS A 223 12.73 -3.10 16.83
N VAL A 224 11.72 -2.32 17.25
CA VAL A 224 11.10 -1.28 16.41
C VAL A 224 12.11 -0.22 15.97
N SER A 225 13.08 0.14 16.81
CA SER A 225 14.16 1.08 16.45
C SER A 225 14.99 0.60 15.27
N ASP A 226 15.31 -0.70 15.21
CA ASP A 226 16.11 -1.29 14.14
C ASP A 226 15.34 -1.26 12.82
N MET A 227 14.04 -1.57 12.86
CA MET A 227 13.17 -1.44 11.69
C MET A 227 13.00 0.02 11.25
N ALA A 228 12.86 0.94 12.21
CA ALA A 228 12.71 2.37 11.95
C ALA A 228 13.97 3.01 11.33
N ALA A 229 15.15 2.46 11.60
CA ALA A 229 16.40 2.88 10.96
C ALA A 229 16.41 2.59 9.44
N VAL A 230 15.63 1.61 8.99
CA VAL A 230 15.48 1.25 7.57
C VAL A 230 14.27 1.95 6.95
N VAL A 231 13.13 1.93 7.64
CA VAL A 231 11.86 2.50 7.16
C VAL A 231 11.32 3.46 8.21
N LYS A 232 11.63 4.75 8.05
CA LYS A 232 11.32 5.82 9.00
C LYS A 232 9.86 5.82 9.50
N PRO A 233 8.82 5.54 8.68
CA PRO A 233 7.43 5.46 9.15
C PRO A 233 7.13 4.42 10.23
N ILE A 234 8.04 3.47 10.51
CA ILE A 234 7.92 2.52 11.64
C ILE A 234 8.26 3.18 12.99
N THR A 235 8.84 4.38 13.00
CA THR A 235 9.23 5.08 14.23
C THR A 235 8.03 5.18 15.19
N GLY A 236 8.21 4.68 16.42
CA GLY A 236 7.18 4.74 17.46
C GLY A 236 6.08 3.70 17.36
N LEU A 237 6.17 2.74 16.42
CA LEU A 237 5.22 1.63 16.31
C LEU A 237 5.12 0.85 17.63
N THR A 238 3.92 0.70 18.17
CA THR A 238 3.69 -0.03 19.41
C THR A 238 3.07 -1.40 19.17
N PRO A 239 3.12 -2.36 20.13
CA PRO A 239 2.39 -3.61 20.03
C PRO A 239 0.89 -3.42 19.79
N LYS A 240 0.29 -2.36 20.35
CA LYS A 240 -1.13 -2.01 20.13
C LYS A 240 -1.40 -1.63 18.68
N ASP A 241 -0.52 -0.85 18.07
CA ASP A 241 -0.64 -0.48 16.65
C ASP A 241 -0.45 -1.70 15.75
N MET A 242 0.51 -2.57 16.08
CA MET A 242 0.75 -3.82 15.35
C MET A 242 -0.45 -4.78 15.42
N ALA A 243 -1.18 -4.78 16.55
CA ALA A 243 -2.33 -5.64 16.84
C ALA A 243 -3.68 -5.09 16.38
N VAL A 244 -3.74 -3.92 15.70
CA VAL A 244 -5.01 -3.40 15.16
C VAL A 244 -5.66 -4.42 14.23
N ASP A 245 -6.93 -4.74 14.50
CA ASP A 245 -7.73 -5.59 13.62
C ASP A 245 -8.05 -4.85 12.32
N ILE A 246 -7.66 -5.47 11.21
CA ILE A 246 -7.86 -4.97 9.86
C ILE A 246 -8.82 -5.84 9.05
N GLY A 247 -9.51 -6.81 9.67
CA GLY A 247 -10.39 -7.78 8.99
C GLY A 247 -9.66 -8.98 8.41
N VAL A 248 -8.42 -9.25 8.84
CA VAL A 248 -7.63 -10.44 8.46
C VAL A 248 -7.39 -11.26 9.73
N PRO A 249 -7.71 -12.57 9.76
CA PRO A 249 -7.55 -13.40 10.96
C PRO A 249 -6.11 -13.37 11.48
N PHE A 250 -5.92 -13.20 12.79
CA PHE A 250 -4.58 -13.24 13.39
C PHE A 250 -4.00 -14.65 13.41
N HIS A 251 -2.68 -14.74 13.21
CA HIS A 251 -1.95 -15.96 13.48
C HIS A 251 -1.92 -16.21 15.00
N LYS A 252 -2.15 -17.46 15.43
CA LYS A 252 -2.24 -17.84 16.86
C LYS A 252 -1.02 -17.38 17.68
N GLY A 253 0.17 -17.52 17.13
CA GLY A 253 1.41 -17.06 17.77
C GLY A 253 1.49 -15.54 17.95
N ALA A 254 1.01 -14.76 16.97
CA ALA A 254 0.97 -13.31 17.07
C ALA A 254 -0.09 -12.86 18.09
N GLU A 255 -1.30 -13.43 18.01
CA GLU A 255 -2.40 -13.20 18.96
C GLU A 255 -1.96 -13.48 20.40
N LYS A 256 -1.26 -14.59 20.64
CA LYS A 256 -0.72 -14.94 21.96
C LYS A 256 0.23 -13.87 22.49
N TYR A 257 1.16 -13.38 21.66
CA TYR A 257 2.08 -12.32 22.06
C TYR A 257 1.34 -11.03 22.41
N TYR A 258 0.40 -10.59 21.56
CA TYR A 258 -0.34 -9.34 21.81
C TYR A 258 -1.22 -9.40 23.05
N LYS A 259 -1.86 -10.54 23.33
CA LYS A 259 -2.60 -10.76 24.59
C LYS A 259 -1.68 -10.72 25.82
N GLU A 260 -0.50 -11.34 25.74
CA GLU A 260 0.49 -11.35 26.84
C GLU A 260 0.92 -9.93 27.24
N VAL A 261 1.07 -9.02 26.27
CA VAL A 261 1.50 -7.64 26.51
C VAL A 261 0.35 -6.64 26.65
N GLY A 262 -0.90 -7.11 26.74
CA GLY A 262 -2.09 -6.27 26.90
C GLY A 262 -2.39 -5.36 25.70
N ALA A 263 -1.94 -5.75 24.50
CA ALA A 263 -2.21 -5.03 23.25
C ALA A 263 -3.49 -5.49 22.54
N MET A 264 -4.08 -6.60 22.99
CA MET A 264 -5.31 -7.21 22.48
C MET A 264 -6.16 -7.76 23.62
#